data_AF-B8XH22-F1
#
_entry.id   AF-B8XH22-F1
#
_cell.length_a   1.000
_cell.length_b   1.000
_cell.length_c   1.000
_cell.angle_alpha   90.00
_cell.angle_beta   90.00
_cell.angle_gamma   90.00
#
_symmetry.space_group_name_H-M   'P 1'
#
loop_
_entity.id
_entity.type
_entity.pdbx_description
1 polymer ?
#
loop_
_entity_poly.entity_id
_entity_poly.type
_entity_poly.pdbx_seq_one_letter_code
_entity_poly.pdbx_strand_id
1 'polypeptide(L)' 'MSTFVIVFLLLTAVLCHAEPALDETARGCNRLNKKCNSDGDCCRYGERCISTGVNYYCKPDFGP' A
#
# COMPACT_ATOMS: atom_id res chain seq x y z
N MET A 1 28.27 -6.62 -30.50
CA MET A 1 26.95 -5.99 -30.74
C MET A 1 25.82 -6.73 -30.01
N SER A 2 25.83 -8.07 -29.96
CA SER A 2 24.73 -8.88 -29.41
C SER A 2 24.56 -8.80 -27.88
N THR A 3 25.66 -8.73 -27.10
CA THR A 3 25.60 -8.71 -25.63
C THR A 3 24.95 -7.44 -25.05
N PHE A 4 25.18 -6.28 -25.66
CA PHE A 4 24.61 -5.01 -25.20
C PHE A 4 23.08 -5.03 -25.23
N VAL A 5 22.48 -5.61 -26.28
CA VAL A 5 21.02 -5.71 -26.43
C VAL A 5 20.42 -6.58 -25.32
N ILE A 6 21.09 -7.69 -24.98
CA ILE A 6 20.63 -8.60 -23.93
C ILE A 6 20.66 -7.91 -22.56
N VAL A 7 21.73 -7.17 -22.25
CA VAL A 7 21.84 -6.42 -20.99
C VAL A 7 20.75 -5.35 -20.90
N PHE A 8 20.47 -4.63 -21.98
CA PHE A 8 19.40 -3.64 -22.02
C PHE A 8 18.02 -4.27 -21.79
N LEU A 9 17.72 -5.39 -22.46
CA LEU A 9 16.45 -6.12 -22.26
C LEU A 9 16.28 -6.60 -20.82
N LEU A 10 17.34 -7.12 -20.20
CA LEU A 10 17.32 -7.53 -18.80
C LEU A 10 17.11 -6.34 -17.87
N LEU A 11 17.77 -5.19 -18.13
CA LEU A 11 17.57 -3.99 -17.34
C LEU A 11 16.13 -3.48 -17.42
N THR A 12 15.56 -3.43 -18.63
CA THR A 12 14.17 -3.00 -18.82
C THR A 12 13.19 -3.96 -18.17
N ALA A 13 13.46 -5.27 -18.21
CA ALA A 13 12.63 -6.26 -17.54
C ALA A 13 12.65 -6.05 -16.01
N VAL A 14 13.83 -5.89 -15.41
CA VAL A 14 13.95 -5.62 -13.96
C VAL A 14 13.24 -4.33 -13.56
N LEU A 15 13.37 -3.26 -14.36
CA LEU A 15 12.69 -1.99 -14.11
C LEU A 15 11.17 -2.10 -14.24
N CYS A 16 10.65 -2.88 -15.19
CA CYS A 16 9.22 -3.11 -15.33
C CYS A 16 8.64 -4.01 -14.23
N HIS A 17 9.43 -4.96 -13.71
CA HIS A 17 9.02 -5.81 -12.59
C HIS A 17 9.24 -5.17 -11.21
N ALA A 18 9.98 -4.07 -11.15
CA ALA A 18 10.06 -3.22 -9.98
C ALA A 18 8.82 -2.32 -9.91
N GLU A 19 7.62 -2.92 -9.92
CA GLU A 19 6.43 -2.24 -9.41
C GLU A 19 6.78 -1.72 -8.01
N PRO A 20 6.57 -0.42 -7.72
CA PRO A 20 6.98 0.18 -6.47
C PRO A 20 6.12 -0.37 -5.33
N ALA A 21 6.51 -1.54 -4.82
CA ALA A 21 5.90 -2.20 -3.67
C ALA A 21 6.16 -1.46 -2.34
N LEU A 22 6.64 -0.20 -2.37
CA LEU A 22 7.40 0.34 -1.26
C LEU A 22 6.74 1.36 -0.35
N ASP A 23 5.63 2.05 -0.67
CA ASP A 23 5.36 3.27 0.14
C ASP A 23 3.97 3.55 0.69
N GLU A 24 2.96 2.71 0.50
CA GLU A 24 1.70 2.93 1.24
C GLU A 24 1.57 2.10 2.51
N THR A 25 2.21 0.94 2.61
CA THR A 25 2.10 0.10 3.82
C THR A 25 3.29 0.22 4.79
N ALA A 26 4.41 0.81 4.36
CA ALA A 26 5.61 0.89 5.18
C ALA A 26 5.57 2.04 6.20
N ARG A 27 4.84 3.13 5.92
CA ARG A 27 4.80 4.30 6.78
C ARG A 27 3.76 4.17 7.89
N GLY A 28 3.99 3.26 8.83
CA GLY A 28 3.43 3.30 10.19
C GLY A 28 1.90 3.44 10.32
N CYS A 29 1.12 2.99 9.34
CA CYS A 29 -0.32 3.09 9.39
C CYS A 29 -0.91 2.20 10.50
N ASN A 30 -2.07 2.60 11.00
CA ASN A 30 -2.78 1.86 12.02
C ASN A 30 -3.21 0.48 11.47
N ARG A 31 -3.19 -0.52 12.35
CA ARG A 31 -3.56 -1.90 12.02
C ARG A 31 -5.05 -2.14 12.28
N LEU A 32 -5.59 -3.23 11.75
CA LEU A 32 -6.93 -3.71 12.04
C LEU A 32 -7.31 -3.59 13.52
N ASN A 33 -8.50 -3.05 13.78
CA ASN A 33 -9.07 -2.80 15.11
C ASN A 33 -8.24 -1.86 16.00
N LYS A 34 -7.22 -1.17 15.48
CA LYS A 34 -6.58 -0.07 16.20
C LYS A 34 -7.40 1.19 16.05
N LYS A 35 -7.38 1.97 17.13
CA LYS A 35 -8.04 3.26 17.20
C LYS A 35 -7.36 4.22 16.23
N CYS A 36 -8.17 4.95 15.49
CA CYS A 36 -7.76 6.08 14.65
C CYS A 36 -8.62 7.30 15.04
N ASN A 37 -8.32 8.47 14.51
CA ASN A 37 -8.94 9.73 14.90
C ASN A 37 -9.97 10.23 13.88
N SER A 38 -9.82 9.89 12.60
CA SER A 38 -10.68 10.37 11.52
C SER A 38 -10.73 9.39 10.35
N ASP A 39 -11.77 9.42 9.50
CA ASP A 39 -11.87 8.53 8.33
C ASP A 39 -10.71 8.72 7.31
N GLY A 40 -9.95 9.81 7.43
CA GLY A 40 -8.73 10.07 6.64
C GLY A 40 -7.43 9.61 7.30
N ASP A 41 -7.47 9.08 8.52
CA ASP A 41 -6.29 8.53 9.19
C ASP A 41 -5.83 7.26 8.48
N CYS A 42 -4.51 7.10 8.36
CA CYS A 42 -3.96 5.96 7.66
C CYS A 42 -4.26 4.65 8.39
N CYS A 43 -4.91 3.73 7.67
CA CYS A 43 -5.04 2.33 8.00
C CYS A 43 -4.28 1.50 6.96
N ARG A 44 -4.02 0.23 7.27
CA ARG A 44 -3.31 -0.64 6.34
C ARG A 44 -4.14 -0.87 5.07
N TYR A 45 -3.47 -1.18 3.96
CA TYR A 45 -4.15 -1.44 2.68
C TYR A 45 -5.31 -2.45 2.82
N GLY A 46 -6.46 -2.12 2.24
CA GLY A 46 -7.71 -2.89 2.38
C GLY A 46 -8.47 -2.63 3.69
N GLU A 47 -8.01 -1.69 4.51
CA GLU A 47 -8.70 -1.20 5.69
C GLU A 47 -8.93 0.30 5.55
N ARG A 48 -10.03 0.79 6.12
CA ARG A 48 -10.29 2.22 6.27
C ARG A 48 -10.60 2.54 7.71
N CYS A 49 -10.30 3.76 8.13
CA CYS A 49 -10.72 4.22 9.45
C CYS A 49 -12.24 4.44 9.41
N ILE A 50 -12.99 3.74 10.26
CA ILE A 50 -14.46 3.79 10.30
C ILE A 50 -14.93 4.22 11.68
N SER A 51 -15.80 5.22 11.73
CA SER A 51 -16.54 5.58 12.95
C SER A 51 -17.44 4.45 13.42
N THR A 52 -17.35 4.10 14.71
CA THR A 52 -18.30 3.22 15.40
C THR A 52 -19.33 4.02 16.22
N GLY A 53 -19.51 5.31 15.93
CA GLY A 53 -20.43 6.22 16.62
C GLY A 53 -19.85 6.91 17.86
N VAL A 54 -18.77 6.41 18.46
CA VAL A 54 -18.10 7.03 19.62
C VAL A 54 -16.60 7.22 19.37
N ASN A 55 -15.98 6.30 18.65
CA ASN A 55 -14.56 6.32 18.31
C ASN A 55 -14.40 5.82 16.87
N TYR A 56 -13.22 6.00 16.30
CA TYR A 56 -12.89 5.45 14.99
C TYR A 56 -11.89 4.31 15.13
N TYR A 57 -12.03 3.29 14.28
CA TYR A 57 -11.11 2.15 14.23
C TYR A 57 -10.84 1.74 12.78
N CYS A 58 -9.63 1.25 12.52
CA CYS A 58 -9.31 0.61 11.24
C CYS A 58 -10.13 -0.66 11.10
N LYS A 59 -10.97 -0.72 10.06
CA LYS A 59 -11.81 -1.86 9.73
C LYS A 59 -11.63 -2.23 8.27
N PRO A 60 -11.90 -3.48 7.88
CA PRO A 60 -11.79 -3.90 6.49
C PRO A 60 -12.70 -3.02 5.63
N ASP A 61 -12.16 -2.49 4.55
CA ASP A 61 -12.92 -1.78 3.54
C ASP A 61 -13.38 -2.79 2.49
N PHE A 62 -14.67 -3.09 2.48
CA PHE A 62 -15.25 -4.02 1.51
C PHE A 62 -15.58 -3.35 0.17
N GLY A 63 -15.32 -2.04 0.02
CA GLY A 63 -15.67 -1.29 -1.17
C GLY A 63 -17.18 -1.14 -1.38
N PRO A 64 -17.61 -0.38 -2.40
CA PRO A 64 -18.99 -0.38 -2.90
C PRO A 64 -19.35 -1.68 -3.65
#